data_AF-A0A8T0QWJ1-F1
#
_entry.id   AF-A0A8T0QWJ1-F1
#
_cell.length_a   1.000
_cell.length_b   1.000
_cell.length_c   1.000
_cell.angle_alpha   90.00
_cell.angle_beta   90.00
_cell.angle_gamma   90.00
#
_symmetry.space_group_name_H-M   'P 1'
#
loop_
_entity.id
_entity.type
_entity.pdbx_description
1 polymer ?
#
loop_
_entity_poly.entity_id
_entity_poly.type
_entity_poly.pdbx_seq_one_letter_code
_entity_poly.pdbx_strand_id
1 'polypeptide(L)'
;MDVAASEFFSEKDKIYDLNFKEENNDGSNKISGDSLKDLYKSFVSEYPIVSIEDPFDQDDWATYAKLTAEIGEQVQIVGDDLLVTNPTVSNILVSCFFLL
;
A
#
# COMPACT_ATOMS: atom_id res chain seq x y z
N MET A 1 9.53 -4.49 -1.95
CA MET A 1 9.07 -3.79 -3.15
C MET A 1 8.56 -2.46 -2.69
N ASP A 2 9.12 -1.37 -3.21
CA ASP A 2 8.66 -0.01 -2.94
C ASP A 2 7.69 0.40 -4.05
N VAL A 3 6.47 0.75 -3.64
CA VAL A 3 5.38 1.11 -4.55
C VAL A 3 5.18 2.63 -4.61
N ALA A 4 5.45 3.35 -3.52
CA ALA A 4 5.17 4.79 -3.39
C ALA A 4 3.77 5.16 -3.93
N ALA A 5 2.73 4.48 -3.45
CA ALA A 5 1.39 4.54 -4.03
C ALA A 5 0.73 5.93 -4.00
N SER A 6 1.18 6.80 -3.08
CA SER A 6 0.78 8.21 -2.98
C SER A 6 1.04 8.98 -4.29
N GLU A 7 2.11 8.65 -5.03
CA GLU A 7 2.50 9.37 -6.26
C GLU A 7 1.51 9.20 -7.41
N PHE A 8 0.70 8.14 -7.37
CA PHE A 8 -0.29 7.84 -8.41
C PHE A 8 -1.71 7.70 -7.87
N PHE A 9 -1.95 8.23 -6.68
CA PHE A 9 -3.28 8.29 -6.07
C PHE A 9 -3.99 9.61 -6.42
N SER A 10 -5.25 9.50 -6.87
CA SER A 10 -6.14 10.65 -7.03
C SER A 10 -6.98 10.84 -5.77
N GLU A 11 -6.66 11.86 -4.96
CA GLU A 11 -7.46 12.19 -3.77
C GLU A 11 -8.93 12.49 -4.09
N LYS A 12 -9.17 13.09 -5.27
CA LYS A 12 -10.50 13.49 -5.73
C LYS A 12 -11.39 12.28 -6.02
N ASP A 13 -10.82 11.28 -6.69
CA ASP A 13 -11.55 10.12 -7.18
C ASP A 13 -11.39 8.90 -6.25
N LYS A 14 -10.47 8.97 -5.28
CA LYS A 14 -10.07 7.88 -4.37
C LYS A 14 -9.67 6.61 -5.12
N ILE A 15 -8.87 6.79 -6.16
CA ILE A 15 -8.46 5.76 -7.12
C ILE A 15 -6.95 5.88 -7.40
N TYR A 16 -6.30 4.74 -7.62
CA TYR A 16 -4.90 4.62 -8.02
C TYR A 16 -4.79 4.46 -9.54
N ASP A 17 -3.93 5.24 -10.19
CA ASP A 17 -3.71 5.18 -11.65
C ASP A 17 -2.34 4.59 -11.99
N LEU A 18 -2.31 3.31 -12.34
CA LEU A 18 -1.05 2.60 -12.61
C LEU A 18 -0.31 3.12 -13.85
N ASN A 19 -0.98 3.86 -14.73
CA ASN A 19 -0.43 4.40 -15.97
C ASN A 19 -0.25 5.93 -15.94
N PHE A 20 -0.18 6.54 -14.75
CA PHE A 20 -0.11 8.00 -14.60
C PHE A 20 1.05 8.70 -15.36
N LYS A 21 2.10 7.96 -15.74
CA LYS A 21 3.25 8.47 -16.51
C LYS A 21 3.08 8.39 -18.04
N GLU A 22 2.04 7.72 -18.54
CA GLU A 22 1.84 7.56 -19.98
C GLU A 22 1.19 8.80 -20.61
N GLU A 23 1.74 9.30 -21.72
CA GLU A 23 1.23 10.50 -22.41
C GLU A 23 -0.20 10.31 -22.95
N ASN A 24 -0.58 9.08 -23.31
CA ASN A 24 -1.90 8.72 -23.85
C ASN A 24 -2.72 7.90 -22.85
N ASN A 25 -2.65 8.22 -21.56
CA ASN A 25 -3.40 7.52 -20.53
C ASN A 25 -4.93 7.67 -20.76
N ASP A 26 -5.59 6.57 -21.09
CA ASP A 26 -7.03 6.49 -21.33
C ASP A 26 -7.85 6.25 -20.04
N GLY A 27 -7.16 6.12 -18.90
CA GLY A 27 -7.73 5.85 -17.60
C GLY A 27 -8.19 4.40 -17.39
N SER A 28 -7.84 3.46 -18.29
CA SER A 28 -8.22 2.05 -18.18
C SER A 28 -7.56 1.32 -17.01
N ASN A 29 -6.37 1.78 -16.60
CA ASN A 29 -5.60 1.20 -15.49
C ASN A 29 -5.84 1.92 -14.14
N LYS A 30 -7.01 2.52 -14.01
CA LYS A 30 -7.50 3.10 -12.76
C LYS A 30 -8.16 2.04 -11.89
N ILE A 31 -7.59 1.81 -10.71
CA ILE A 31 -8.04 0.76 -9.79
C ILE A 31 -8.32 1.31 -8.39
N SER A 32 -9.23 0.65 -7.69
CA SER A 32 -9.53 0.97 -6.29
C SER A 32 -8.44 0.44 -5.34
N GLY A 33 -8.39 0.94 -4.11
CA GLY A 33 -7.50 0.40 -3.08
C GLY A 33 -7.74 -1.09 -2.80
N ASP A 34 -8.99 -1.55 -2.78
CA ASP A 34 -9.30 -2.98 -2.61
C ASP A 34 -8.80 -3.82 -3.80
N SER A 35 -8.89 -3.30 -5.02
CA SER A 35 -8.34 -3.97 -6.21
C SER A 35 -6.80 -4.00 -6.20
N LEU A 36 -6.17 -2.92 -5.74
CA LEU A 36 -4.71 -2.85 -5.59
C LEU A 36 -4.21 -3.82 -4.51
N LYS A 37 -4.95 -3.95 -3.40
CA LYS A 37 -4.70 -4.97 -2.38
C LYS A 37 -4.75 -6.38 -2.95
N ASP A 38 -5.77 -6.70 -3.75
CA ASP A 38 -5.88 -8.03 -4.39
C ASP A 38 -4.75 -8.30 -5.39
N LEU A 39 -4.24 -7.26 -6.07
CA LEU A 39 -3.04 -7.35 -6.91
C LEU A 39 -1.78 -7.65 -6.08
N TYR A 40 -1.59 -7.03 -4.92
CA TYR A 40 -0.47 -7.38 -4.04
C TYR A 40 -0.55 -8.81 -3.53
N LYS A 41 -1.75 -9.29 -3.23
CA LYS A 41 -1.97 -10.70 -2.83
C LYS A 41 -1.58 -11.66 -3.94
N SER A 42 -1.94 -11.37 -5.19
CA SER A 42 -1.51 -12.23 -6.31
C SER A 42 0.00 -12.23 -6.44
N PHE A 43 0.66 -11.09 -6.31
CA PHE A 43 2.12 -11.02 -6.36
C PHE A 43 2.81 -11.80 -5.24
N VAL A 44 2.33 -11.71 -4.00
CA VAL A 44 2.88 -12.50 -2.88
C VAL A 44 2.66 -13.99 -3.08
N SER A 45 1.59 -14.40 -3.76
CA SER A 45 1.32 -15.80 -4.08
C SER A 45 2.19 -16.35 -5.22
N GLU A 46 2.55 -15.51 -6.18
CA GLU A 46 3.28 -15.91 -7.40
C GLU A 46 4.79 -15.75 -7.25
N TYR A 47 5.24 -14.79 -6.45
CA TYR A 47 6.63 -14.40 -6.29
C TYR A 47 7.04 -14.43 -4.82
N PRO A 48 8.31 -14.75 -4.51
CA PRO A 48 8.83 -14.75 -3.14
C PRO A 48 9.07 -13.32 -2.63
N ILE A 49 8.01 -12.52 -2.54
CA ILE A 49 8.04 -11.15 -2.02
C ILE A 49 8.06 -11.22 -0.49
N VAL A 50 9.12 -10.68 0.11
CA VAL A 50 9.31 -10.68 1.56
C VAL A 50 8.88 -9.38 2.24
N SER A 51 8.81 -8.28 1.49
CA SER A 51 8.42 -6.95 1.99
C SER A 51 7.76 -6.11 0.92
N ILE A 52 6.74 -5.33 1.30
CA ILE A 52 6.07 -4.30 0.50
C ILE A 52 6.13 -2.98 1.29
N GLU A 53 6.56 -1.92 0.63
CA GLU A 53 6.75 -0.58 1.17
C GLU A 53 5.81 0.39 0.44
N ASP A 54 5.16 1.27 1.21
CA ASP A 54 4.16 2.24 0.79
C ASP A 54 3.10 1.72 -0.21
N PRO A 55 2.39 0.61 0.12
CA PRO A 55 1.40 -0.02 -0.76
C PRO A 55 0.17 0.85 -1.07
N PHE A 56 -0.15 1.83 -0.23
CA PHE A 56 -1.31 2.70 -0.44
C PHE A 56 -0.94 4.15 -0.10
N ASP A 57 -1.83 5.07 -0.46
CA ASP A 57 -1.75 6.48 -0.09
C ASP A 57 -1.55 6.66 1.42
N GLN A 58 -0.82 7.70 1.81
CA GLN A 58 -0.45 8.00 3.21
C GLN A 58 -1.65 8.13 4.16
N ASP A 59 -2.86 8.45 3.65
CA ASP A 59 -4.07 8.58 4.47
C ASP A 59 -5.03 7.39 4.33
N ASP A 60 -4.71 6.36 3.53
CA ASP A 60 -5.57 5.20 3.27
C ASP A 60 -5.41 4.08 4.32
N TRP A 61 -5.52 4.44 5.59
CA TRP A 61 -5.38 3.54 6.74
C TRP A 61 -6.31 2.33 6.70
N ALA A 62 -7.51 2.50 6.13
CA ALA A 62 -8.50 1.43 6.03
C ALA A 62 -8.02 0.31 5.09
N THR A 63 -7.42 0.66 3.96
CA THR A 63 -6.91 -0.32 3.01
C THR A 63 -5.60 -0.95 3.49
N TYR A 64 -4.74 -0.17 4.16
CA TYR A 64 -3.59 -0.71 4.90
C TYR A 64 -4.00 -1.81 5.89
N ALA A 65 -4.95 -1.52 6.79
CA ALA A 65 -5.39 -2.47 7.80
C ALA A 65 -5.93 -3.77 7.19
N LYS A 66 -6.68 -3.68 6.07
CA LYS A 66 -7.16 -4.86 5.33
C LYS A 66 -6.00 -5.68 4.75
N LEU A 67 -5.04 -5.05 4.10
CA LEU A 67 -3.88 -5.74 3.53
C LEU A 67 -3.07 -6.45 4.62
N THR A 68 -2.76 -5.75 5.72
CA THR A 68 -2.02 -6.31 6.86
C THR A 68 -2.79 -7.48 7.49
N ALA A 69 -4.12 -7.38 7.65
CA ALA A 69 -4.93 -8.47 8.18
C ALA A 69 -4.95 -9.71 7.27
N GLU A 70 -4.87 -9.53 5.95
CA GLU A 70 -4.96 -10.62 4.98
C GLU A 70 -3.62 -11.31 4.68
N ILE A 71 -2.51 -10.56 4.61
CA ILE A 71 -1.20 -11.10 4.22
C ILE A 71 -0.04 -10.70 5.12
N GLY A 72 -0.26 -9.97 6.21
CA GLY A 72 0.81 -9.49 7.10
C GLY A 72 1.62 -10.59 7.79
N GLU A 73 1.09 -11.82 7.88
CA GLU A 73 1.84 -12.98 8.37
C GLU A 73 2.81 -13.56 7.32
N GLN A 74 2.58 -13.28 6.03
CA GLN A 74 3.36 -13.82 4.91
C GLN A 74 4.40 -12.81 4.39
N VAL A 75 4.06 -11.52 4.44
CA VAL A 75 4.89 -10.43 3.90
C VAL A 75 4.97 -9.28 4.89
N GLN A 76 6.15 -8.68 5.02
CA GLN A 76 6.32 -7.46 5.81
C GLN A 76 5.69 -6.27 5.08
N ILE A 77 4.81 -5.52 5.76
CA ILE A 77 4.25 -4.26 5.26
C ILE A 77 4.98 -3.11 5.95
N VAL A 78 5.63 -2.25 5.18
CA VAL A 78 6.38 -1.07 5.62
C VAL A 78 5.64 0.16 5.14
N GLY A 79 5.48 1.16 6.01
CA GLY A 79 5.05 2.50 5.61
C GLY A 79 6.18 3.49 5.90
N ASP A 80 6.74 4.15 4.91
CA ASP A 80 7.80 5.17 5.07
C ASP A 80 7.17 6.56 5.17
N ASP A 81 6.31 6.93 4.22
CA ASP A 81 5.57 8.20 4.21
C ASP A 81 4.63 8.36 5.42
N LEU A 82 4.06 7.25 5.89
CA LEU A 82 3.22 7.20 7.10
C LEU A 82 3.97 7.55 8.39
N LEU A 83 5.30 7.43 8.41
CA LEU A 83 6.10 7.54 9.63
C LEU A 83 6.77 8.90 9.84
N VAL A 84 6.63 9.84 8.89
CA VAL A 84 7.10 11.25 8.91
C VAL A 84 7.76 11.61 10.23
N THR A 85 9.03 11.23 10.41
CA THR A 85 9.83 11.13 11.66
C THR A 85 9.26 11.87 12.90
N ASN A 86 8.07 11.46 13.35
CA ASN A 86 7.27 12.12 14.37
C ASN A 86 6.85 11.01 15.34
N PRO A 87 7.37 11.03 16.59
CA PRO A 87 7.20 9.93 17.53
C PRO A 87 5.74 9.61 17.89
N THR A 88 4.80 10.47 17.53
CA THR A 88 3.37 10.28 17.81
C THR A 88 2.71 9.26 16.89
N VAL A 89 3.11 9.18 15.60
CA VAL A 89 2.46 8.31 14.59
C VAL A 89 3.06 6.89 14.60
N SER A 90 4.33 6.75 14.99
CA SER A 90 5.07 5.49 15.00
C SER A 90 4.51 4.39 15.93
N ASN A 91 3.69 4.75 16.93
CA ASN A 91 3.14 3.80 17.90
C ASN A 91 2.08 2.83 17.33
N ILE A 92 1.53 3.08 16.14
CA ILE A 92 0.48 2.21 15.57
C ILE A 92 1.07 0.99 14.85
N LEU A 93 2.23 1.13 14.20
CA LEU A 93 2.90 0.02 13.49
C LEU A 93 3.84 -0.81 14.40
N VAL A 94 4.47 -0.19 15.40
CA VAL A 94 5.33 -0.94 16.34
C VAL A 94 4.53 -1.93 17.19
N SER A 95 3.23 -1.71 17.39
CA SER A 95 2.37 -2.65 18.13
C SER A 95 2.10 -3.96 17.37
N CYS A 96 2.27 -4.01 16.04
CA CYS A 96 2.17 -5.26 15.28
C CYS A 96 3.48 -6.07 15.27
N PHE A 97 4.63 -5.46 15.61
CA PHE A 97 5.93 -6.14 15.59
C PHE A 97 6.33 -6.77 16.94
N PHE A 98 5.54 -6.57 18.01
CA PHE A 98 5.93 -6.97 19.38
C PHE A 98 4.88 -7.76 20.18
N LEU A 99 3.80 -8.24 19.56
CA LEU A 99 2.75 -9.03 20.24
C LEU A 99 2.67 -10.50 19.77
N LEU A 100 3.81 -11.09 19.41
CA LEU A 100 4.02 -12.54 19.41
C LEU A 100 5.15 -12.89 20.38
#